data_AF-A0A382GSW1-F1
#
_entry.id   AF-A0A382GSW1-F1
#
_cell.length_a   1.000
_cell.length_b   1.000
_cell.length_c   1.000
_cell.angle_alpha   90.00
_cell.angle_beta   90.00
_cell.angle_gamma   90.00
#
_symmetry.space_group_name_H-M   'P 1'
#
loop_
_entity.id
_entity.type
_entity.pdbx_description
1 polymer ?
#
loop_
_entity_poly.entity_id
_entity_poly.type
_entity_poly.pdbx_seq_one_letter_code
_entity_poly.pdbx_strand_id
1 'polypeptide(L)'
;MKFLFDLGGIFFDWNPKHYYQSYFSSKDEMDFFLTNVCSDEWNVQQDRGRLIKDAEYELINKFPQYDKEIKMYYANHRNMIKTTFQGSIELLLDLKSKN
;
A
#
# COMPACT_ATOMS: atom_id res chain seq x y z
N MET A 1 1.14 26.16 14.54
CA MET A 1 0.19 25.02 14.56
C MET A 1 0.94 23.76 14.12
N LYS A 2 0.50 22.55 14.48
CA LYS A 2 1.11 21.29 14.01
C LYS A 2 0.07 20.49 13.23
N PHE A 3 0.47 19.95 12.09
CA PHE A 3 -0.36 19.11 11.23
C PHE A 3 0.31 17.75 11.07
N LEU A 4 -0.49 16.68 11.02
CA LEU A 4 -0.05 15.34 10.70
C LEU A 4 -0.89 14.87 9.50
N PHE A 5 -0.21 14.43 8.45
CA PHE A 5 -0.83 13.93 7.24
C PHE A 5 -0.43 12.48 7.01
N ASP A 6 -1.39 11.67 6.58
CA ASP A 6 -1.09 10.45 5.84
C ASP A 6 -0.53 10.80 4.44
N LEU A 7 0.05 9.83 3.75
CA LEU A 7 0.63 10.00 2.43
C LEU A 7 -0.29 9.48 1.31
N GLY A 8 -0.63 8.19 1.38
CA GLY A 8 -1.49 7.54 0.39
C GLY A 8 -2.92 8.05 0.48
N GLY A 9 -3.54 8.36 -0.66
CA GLY A 9 -4.88 8.95 -0.69
C GLY A 9 -4.92 10.45 -0.33
N ILE A 10 -3.80 11.02 0.15
CA ILE A 10 -3.69 12.46 0.49
C ILE A 10 -2.78 13.20 -0.49
N PHE A 11 -1.56 12.73 -0.71
CA PHE A 11 -0.61 13.36 -1.63
C PHE A 11 -0.47 12.61 -2.95
N PHE A 12 -0.82 11.33 -2.97
CA PHE A 12 -0.79 10.52 -4.18
C PHE A 12 -1.80 9.38 -4.14
N ASP A 13 -2.21 8.95 -5.33
CA ASP A 13 -3.03 7.76 -5.54
C ASP A 13 -2.17 6.51 -5.33
N TRP A 14 -2.28 5.93 -4.14
CA TRP A 14 -1.74 4.63 -3.80
C TRP A 14 -2.86 3.60 -3.79
N ASN A 15 -2.68 2.53 -4.58
CA ASN A 15 -3.60 1.40 -4.61
C ASN A 15 -2.86 0.13 -5.06
N PRO A 16 -2.85 -0.95 -4.26
CA PRO A 16 -2.22 -2.22 -4.66
C PRO A 16 -2.73 -2.78 -6.00
N LYS A 17 -3.98 -2.50 -6.36
CA LYS A 17 -4.55 -2.90 -7.66
C LYS A 17 -3.79 -2.32 -8.84
N HIS A 18 -3.14 -1.17 -8.71
CA HIS A 18 -2.37 -0.57 -9.80
C HIS A 18 -1.24 -1.49 -10.29
N TYR A 19 -0.64 -2.25 -9.37
CA TYR A 19 0.36 -3.26 -9.69
C TYR A 19 -0.28 -4.62 -10.02
N TYR A 20 -1.19 -5.11 -9.16
CA TYR A 20 -1.67 -6.49 -9.27
C TYR A 20 -2.66 -6.74 -10.42
N GLN A 21 -3.31 -5.70 -10.95
CA GLN A 21 -4.24 -5.83 -12.08
C GLN A 21 -3.59 -6.39 -13.35
N SER A 22 -2.29 -6.21 -13.53
CA SER A 22 -1.54 -6.76 -14.66
C SER A 22 -0.84 -8.09 -14.32
N TYR A 23 -0.80 -8.47 -13.04
CA TYR A 23 -0.19 -9.71 -12.58
C TYR A 23 -1.20 -10.85 -12.56
N PHE A 24 -2.37 -10.65 -11.94
CA PHE A 24 -3.41 -11.66 -11.87
C PHE A 24 -4.22 -11.72 -13.17
N SER A 25 -4.49 -12.93 -13.64
CA SER A 25 -5.39 -13.16 -14.79
C SER A 25 -6.87 -13.15 -14.41
N SER A 26 -7.19 -13.46 -13.15
CA SER A 26 -8.55 -13.45 -12.61
C SER A 26 -8.76 -12.25 -11.70
N LYS A 27 -9.79 -11.45 -12.02
CA LYS A 27 -10.20 -10.32 -11.18
C LYS A 27 -10.62 -10.79 -9.79
N ASP A 28 -11.39 -11.87 -9.72
CA ASP A 28 -11.91 -12.39 -8.46
C ASP A 28 -10.78 -12.92 -7.56
N GLU A 29 -9.75 -13.52 -8.15
CA GLU A 29 -8.56 -13.98 -7.43
C GLU A 29 -7.75 -12.79 -6.89
N MET A 30 -7.52 -11.77 -7.71
CA MET A 30 -6.87 -10.53 -7.28
C MET A 30 -7.64 -9.86 -6.13
N ASP A 31 -8.96 -9.70 -6.30
CA ASP A 31 -9.81 -9.07 -5.31
C ASP A 31 -9.82 -9.89 -4.01
N PHE A 32 -9.85 -11.23 -4.09
CA PHE A 32 -9.69 -12.10 -2.92
C PHE A 32 -8.32 -11.90 -2.26
N PHE A 33 -7.23 -11.91 -3.02
CA PHE A 33 -5.87 -11.74 -2.52
C PHE A 33 -5.70 -10.41 -1.78
N LEU A 34 -6.15 -9.31 -2.37
CA LEU A 34 -6.02 -7.97 -1.78
C LEU A 34 -7.01 -7.70 -0.63
N THR A 35 -8.07 -8.49 -0.51
CA THR A 35 -9.06 -8.32 0.58
C THR A 35 -8.81 -9.28 1.74
N ASN A 36 -8.31 -10.48 1.49
CA ASN A 36 -8.24 -11.56 2.50
C ASN A 36 -6.81 -12.01 2.83
N VAL A 37 -5.84 -11.78 1.94
CA VAL A 37 -4.45 -12.21 2.13
C VAL A 37 -3.60 -10.99 2.51
N CYS A 38 -3.31 -10.12 1.56
CA CYS A 38 -2.63 -8.84 1.80
C CYS A 38 -3.66 -7.73 2.02
N SER A 39 -4.50 -7.87 3.05
CA SER A 39 -5.56 -6.92 3.37
C SER A 39 -5.03 -5.58 3.90
N ASP A 40 -5.88 -4.55 3.88
CA ASP A 40 -5.54 -3.24 4.43
C ASP A 40 -5.24 -3.32 5.93
N GLU A 41 -5.96 -4.14 6.71
CA GLU A 41 -5.73 -4.32 8.14
C GLU A 41 -4.39 -4.99 8.44
N TRP A 42 -3.91 -5.87 7.55
CA TRP A 42 -2.58 -6.43 7.63
C TRP A 42 -1.52 -5.41 7.23
N ASN A 43 -1.75 -4.65 6.16
CA ASN A 43 -0.79 -3.67 5.65
C ASN A 43 -0.57 -2.52 6.65
N VAL A 44 -1.63 -2.01 7.29
CA VAL A 44 -1.52 -0.91 8.28
C VAL A 44 -0.69 -1.29 9.52
N GLN A 45 -0.51 -2.58 9.82
CA GLN A 45 0.40 -2.99 10.91
C GLN A 45 1.86 -2.62 10.62
N GLN A 46 2.20 -2.40 9.35
CA GLN A 46 3.54 -2.00 8.93
C GLN A 46 3.93 -0.62 9.51
N ASP A 47 2.96 0.26 9.72
CA ASP A 47 3.15 1.59 10.32
C ASP A 47 3.64 1.52 11.77
N ARG A 48 3.47 0.37 12.44
CA ARG A 48 4.00 0.11 13.78
C ARG A 48 5.50 -0.26 13.77
N GLY A 49 6.14 -0.28 12.61
CA GLY A 49 7.56 -0.63 12.47
C GLY A 49 7.85 -2.13 12.42
N ARG A 50 6.86 -2.97 12.06
CA ARG A 50 7.05 -4.40 11.83
C ARG A 50 8.10 -4.63 10.73
N LEU A 51 8.89 -5.71 10.78
CA LEU A 51 9.79 -6.03 9.66
C LEU A 51 9.00 -6.65 8.51
N ILE A 52 9.32 -6.26 7.27
CA ILE A 52 8.68 -6.80 6.05
C ILE A 52 8.74 -8.33 6.03
N LYS A 53 9.89 -8.91 6.35
CA LYS A 53 10.06 -10.38 6.42
C LYS A 53 9.10 -11.07 7.40
N ASP A 54 8.76 -10.40 8.50
CA ASP A 54 7.88 -10.96 9.52
C ASP A 54 6.42 -10.87 9.05
N ALA A 55 6.08 -9.77 8.37
CA ALA A 55 4.80 -9.57 7.70
C ALA A 55 4.54 -10.64 6.62
N GLU A 56 5.53 -10.88 5.77
CA GLU A 56 5.50 -11.90 4.72
C GLU A 56 5.38 -13.29 5.30
N TYR A 57 6.25 -13.64 6.27
CA TYR A 57 6.23 -14.96 6.92
C TYR A 57 4.87 -15.28 7.55
N GLU A 58 4.23 -14.30 8.20
CA GLU A 58 2.90 -14.47 8.78
C GLU A 58 1.86 -14.91 7.73
N LEU A 59 1.83 -14.25 6.57
CA LEU A 59 0.86 -14.56 5.51
C LEU A 59 1.23 -15.82 4.74
N ILE A 60 2.51 -16.06 4.46
CA ILE A 60 2.96 -17.25 3.71
C ILE A 60 2.59 -18.52 4.48
N ASN A 61 2.68 -18.52 5.81
CA ASN A 61 2.26 -19.67 6.61
C ASN A 61 0.74 -19.90 6.56
N LYS A 62 -0.06 -18.84 6.44
CA LYS A 62 -1.53 -18.92 6.35
C LYS A 62 -2.00 -19.26 4.92
N PHE A 63 -1.28 -18.78 3.92
CA PHE A 63 -1.64 -18.82 2.51
C PHE A 63 -0.43 -19.21 1.65
N PRO A 64 0.12 -20.43 1.79
CA PRO A 64 1.34 -20.84 1.10
C PRO A 64 1.22 -20.83 -0.43
N GLN A 65 0.00 -20.95 -0.96
CA GLN A 65 -0.26 -20.85 -2.41
C GLN A 65 0.03 -19.47 -3.00
N TYR A 66 0.06 -18.41 -2.18
CA TYR A 66 0.34 -17.03 -2.60
C TYR A 66 1.75 -16.55 -2.20
N ASP A 67 2.70 -17.46 -1.95
CA ASP A 67 4.05 -17.11 -1.47
C ASP A 67 4.71 -16.01 -2.32
N LYS A 68 4.66 -16.17 -3.65
CA LYS A 68 5.29 -15.23 -4.57
C LYS A 68 4.58 -13.88 -4.54
N GLU A 69 3.27 -13.90 -4.60
CA GLU A 69 2.37 -12.75 -4.59
C GLU A 69 2.58 -11.91 -3.33
N ILE A 70 2.70 -12.55 -2.17
CA ILE A 70 2.97 -11.90 -0.88
C ILE A 70 4.33 -11.19 -0.91
N LYS A 71 5.40 -11.88 -1.34
CA LYS A 71 6.75 -11.29 -1.44
C LYS A 71 6.83 -10.14 -2.45
N MET A 72 5.96 -10.13 -3.47
CA MET A 72 5.90 -9.04 -4.44
C MET A 72 5.28 -7.76 -3.88
N TYR A 73 4.47 -7.84 -2.82
CA TYR A 73 3.67 -6.71 -2.33
C TYR A 73 4.56 -5.51 -1.96
N TYR A 74 5.49 -5.70 -1.02
CA TYR A 74 6.39 -4.63 -0.62
C TYR A 74 7.52 -4.38 -1.62
N ALA A 75 7.99 -5.43 -2.30
CA ALA A 75 9.03 -5.30 -3.33
C ALA A 75 8.59 -4.38 -4.49
N ASN A 76 7.28 -4.35 -4.80
CA ASN A 76 6.70 -3.55 -5.88
C ASN A 76 5.85 -2.37 -5.39
N HIS A 77 5.93 -1.99 -4.11
CA HIS A 77 5.10 -0.93 -3.52
C HIS A 77 5.12 0.39 -4.32
N ARG A 78 6.27 0.75 -4.92
CA ARG A 78 6.38 1.95 -5.77
C ARG A 78 5.51 1.87 -7.03
N ASN A 79 5.31 0.68 -7.58
CA ASN A 79 4.45 0.46 -8.75
C ASN A 79 2.96 0.50 -8.40
N MET A 80 2.62 0.57 -7.11
CA MET A 80 1.25 0.78 -6.61
C MET A 80 0.88 2.27 -6.53
N ILE A 81 1.77 3.18 -6.92
CA ILE A 81 1.56 4.64 -6.92
C ILE A 81 1.37 5.11 -8.37
N LYS A 82 0.33 5.89 -8.66
CA LYS A 82 0.06 6.41 -10.02
C LYS A 82 0.25 7.91 -10.17
N THR A 83 -0.55 8.71 -9.47
CA THR A 83 -0.61 10.17 -9.67
C THR A 83 -0.45 10.90 -8.36
N THR A 84 0.02 12.15 -8.43
CA THR A 84 0.09 13.05 -7.28
C THR A 84 -1.12 13.98 -7.25
N PHE A 85 -1.60 14.31 -6.06
CA PHE A 85 -2.67 15.26 -5.85
C PHE A 85 -2.09 16.66 -5.67
N GLN A 86 -1.97 17.37 -6.78
CA GLN A 86 -1.28 18.67 -6.84
C GLN A 86 -1.86 19.69 -5.84
N GLY A 87 -3.19 19.76 -5.69
CA GLY A 87 -3.83 20.66 -4.73
C GLY A 87 -3.45 20.36 -3.27
N SER A 88 -3.29 19.08 -2.90
CA SER A 88 -2.83 18.69 -1.56
C SER A 88 -1.39 19.14 -1.31
N ILE A 89 -0.53 19.01 -2.33
CA ILE A 89 0.87 19.45 -2.26
C ILE A 89 0.94 20.97 -2.10
N GLU A 90 0.17 21.72 -2.89
CA GLU A 90 0.09 23.18 -2.80
C GLU A 90 -0.38 23.64 -1.41
N LEU A 91 -1.39 22.96 -0.85
CA LEU A 91 -1.86 23.23 0.51
C LEU A 91 -0.78 22.97 1.56
N LEU A 92 -0.02 21.88 1.45
CA LEU A 92 1.10 21.60 2.35
C LEU A 92 2.16 22.70 2.29
N LEU A 93 2.48 23.20 1.10
CA LEU A 93 3.45 24.29 0.90
C LEU A 93 2.96 25.62 1.49
N ASP A 94 1.68 25.95 1.27
CA ASP A 94 1.05 27.13 1.87
C ASP A 94 1.08 27.05 3.40
N LEU A 95 0.66 25.92 3.99
CA LEU A 95 0.70 25.71 5.44
C LEU A 95 2.12 25.80 6.01
N LYS A 96 3.11 25.29 5.28
CA LYS A 96 4.53 25.40 5.66
C LYS A 96 5.05 26.83 5.60
N SER A 97 4.56 27.66 4.67
CA SER A 97 4.97 29.06 4.56
C SER A 97 4.46 29.97 5.69
N LYS A 98 3.39 29.53 6.38
CA LYS A 98 2.69 30.27 7.44
C LYS A 98 3.16 29.89 8.86
N ASN A 99 4.20 29.07 8.97
CA ASN A 99 4.73 28.52 10.22
C ASN A 99 6.24 28.79 10.28
#